data_AF-A0A952A7L1-F1
#
_entry.id   AF-A0A952A7L1-F1
#
_cell.length_a   1.000
_cell.length_b   1.000
_cell.length_c   1.000
_cell.angle_alpha   90.00
_cell.angle_beta   90.00
_cell.angle_gamma   90.00
#
_symmetry.space_group_name_H-M   'P 1'
#
loop_
_entity.id
_entity.type
_entity.pdbx_description
1 polymer ?
#
loop_
_entity_poly.entity_id
_entity_poly.type
_entity_poly.pdbx_seq_one_letter_code
_entity_poly.pdbx_strand_id
1 'polypeptide(L)' 'MSYIPPPTPRQRAENRAHLITTALWLIAVPPALFAIMAFGYSDQAPAWLRSTTVQLDTMFGQPVWTIIAPK' A
#
# COMPACT_ATOMS: atom_id res chain seq x y z
N MET A 1 11.65 -29.12 -24.50
CA MET A 1 11.51 -27.66 -24.66
C MET A 1 10.07 -27.38 -25.03
N SER A 2 9.30 -26.73 -24.15
CA SER A 2 7.88 -26.43 -24.38
C SER A 2 7.77 -25.21 -25.26
N TYR A 3 7.10 -25.32 -26.42
CA TYR A 3 6.80 -24.17 -27.27
C TYR A 3 5.70 -23.32 -26.60
N ILE A 4 6.01 -22.08 -26.26
CA ILE A 4 5.02 -21.10 -25.79
C ILE A 4 4.64 -20.24 -26.99
N PRO A 5 3.41 -20.35 -27.52
CA PRO A 5 2.97 -19.52 -28.63
C PRO A 5 2.99 -18.04 -28.22
N PRO A 6 3.28 -17.13 -29.17
CA PRO A 6 3.26 -15.69 -28.89
C PRO A 6 1.85 -15.24 -28.48
N PRO A 7 1.72 -14.29 -27.53
CA PRO A 7 0.43 -13.88 -27.01
C PRO A 7 -0.42 -13.23 -28.10
N THR A 8 -1.68 -13.65 -28.15
CA THR A 8 -2.68 -13.07 -29.06
C THR A 8 -2.86 -11.56 -28.79
N PRO A 9 -3.35 -10.77 -29.76
CA PRO A 9 -3.65 -9.35 -29.54
C PRO A 9 -4.53 -9.09 -28.31
N ARG A 10 -5.51 -9.98 -28.08
CA ARG A 10 -6.38 -9.94 -26.90
C ARG A 10 -5.62 -10.16 -25.59
N GLN A 11 -4.81 -11.22 -25.51
CA GLN A 11 -3.98 -11.49 -24.32
C GLN A 11 -3.00 -10.34 -24.04
N ARG A 12 -2.47 -9.69 -25.07
CA ARG A 12 -1.63 -8.49 -24.90
C ARG A 12 -2.41 -7.31 -24.32
N ALA A 13 -3.67 -7.11 -24.73
CA ALA A 13 -4.52 -6.05 -24.18
C ALA A 13 -4.91 -6.32 -22.73
N GLU A 14 -5.29 -7.56 -22.40
CA GLU A 14 -5.63 -7.99 -21.03
C GLU A 14 -4.43 -7.84 -20.08
N ASN A 15 -3.23 -8.25 -20.51
CA ASN A 15 -2.00 -8.07 -19.73
C ASN A 15 -1.69 -6.59 -19.47
N ARG A 16 -1.89 -5.72 -20.47
CA ARG A 16 -1.71 -4.27 -20.29
C ARG A 16 -2.72 -3.69 -19.30
N ALA A 17 -3.99 -4.09 -19.40
CA ALA A 17 -5.01 -3.66 -18.46
C ALA A 17 -4.66 -4.09 -17.03
N HIS A 18 -4.24 -5.35 -16.84
CA HIS A 18 -3.82 -5.84 -15.54
C HIS A 18 -2.61 -5.08 -14.99
N LEU A 19 -1.60 -4.81 -15.82
CA LEU A 19 -0.43 -4.02 -15.41
C LEU A 19 -0.82 -2.60 -14.99
N ILE A 20 -1.70 -1.94 -15.75
CA ILE A 20 -2.18 -0.59 -15.42
C ILE A 20 -2.97 -0.61 -14.11
N THR A 21 -3.91 -1.55 -13.95
CA THR A 21 -4.69 -1.66 -12.73
C THR A 21 -3.80 -1.94 -11.52
N THR A 22 -2.84 -2.85 -11.64
CA THR A 22 -1.86 -3.13 -10.58
C THR A 22 -1.02 -1.89 -10.25
N ALA A 23 -0.56 -1.15 -11.26
CA ALA A 23 0.17 0.09 -11.04
C ALA A 23 -0.69 1.15 -10.32
N LEU A 24 -1.96 1.29 -10.69
CA LEU A 24 -2.90 2.21 -10.03
C LEU A 24 -3.11 1.82 -8.57
N TRP A 25 -3.28 0.52 -8.27
CA TRP A 25 -3.38 0.04 -6.89
C TRP A 25 -2.09 0.27 -6.10
N LEU A 26 -0.93 0.02 -6.71
CA LEU A 26 0.37 0.28 -6.08
C LEU A 26 0.60 1.76 -5.78
N ILE A 27 0.01 2.68 -6.55
CA ILE A 27 0.08 4.11 -6.28
C ILE A 27 -0.95 4.53 -5.22
N ALA A 28 -2.15 3.95 -5.23
CA ALA A 28 -3.24 4.37 -4.35
C ALA A 28 -3.15 3.77 -2.93
N VAL A 29 -2.72 2.51 -2.80
CA VAL A 29 -2.73 1.79 -1.52
C VAL A 29 -1.71 2.34 -0.53
N PRO A 30 -0.43 2.57 -0.87
CA PRO A 30 0.53 3.09 0.08
C PRO A 30 0.14 4.43 0.73
N PRO A 31 -0.29 5.48 0.01
CA PRO A 31 -0.71 6.72 0.63
C PRO A 31 -2.00 6.57 1.45
N ALA A 32 -2.94 5.71 1.03
CA ALA A 32 -4.14 5.43 1.81
C ALA A 32 -3.80 4.74 3.14
N LEU A 33 -2.92 3.73 3.12
CA LEU A 33 -2.43 3.06 4.32
C LEU A 33 -1.68 4.03 5.22
N PHE A 34 -0.80 4.86 4.65
CA PHE A 34 -0.10 5.90 5.40
C PHE A 34 -1.07 6.87 6.08
N ALA A 35 -2.11 7.34 5.37
CA ALA A 35 -3.11 8.23 5.94
C ALA A 35 -3.89 7.60 7.10
N ILE A 36 -4.26 6.32 7.00
CA ILE A 36 -4.91 5.57 8.09
C ILE A 36 -3.98 5.47 9.30
N MET A 37 -2.71 5.11 9.08
CA MET A 37 -1.72 5.00 10.14
C MET A 37 -1.45 6.36 10.80
N ALA A 38 -1.27 7.41 10.01
CA ALA A 38 -1.10 8.77 10.51
C ALA A 38 -2.33 9.24 11.31
N PHE A 39 -3.54 8.94 10.84
CA PHE A 39 -4.76 9.21 11.59
C PHE A 39 -4.79 8.48 12.93
N GLY A 40 -4.30 7.24 13.02
CA GLY A 40 -4.19 6.50 14.28
C GLY A 40 -3.38 7.19 15.37
N TYR A 41 -2.46 8.11 15.01
CA TYR A 41 -1.73 8.94 15.97
C TYR A 41 -2.53 10.18 16.44
N SER A 42 -3.59 10.56 15.73
CA SER A 42 -4.46 11.68 16.07
C SER A 42 -5.25 11.45 17.37
N ASP A 43 -5.55 12.53 18.08
CA ASP A 43 -6.40 12.50 19.29
C ASP A 43 -7.86 12.13 19.01
N GLN A 44 -8.27 12.20 17.74
CA GLN A 44 -9.61 11.81 17.31
C GLN A 44 -9.72 10.30 17.00
N ALA A 45 -8.59 9.57 16.99
CA ALA A 45 -8.61 8.14 16.71
C ALA A 45 -9.17 7.35 17.90
N PRO A 46 -9.98 6.29 17.64
CA PRO A 46 -10.43 5.41 18.69
C PRO A 46 -9.24 4.68 19.32
N ALA A 47 -9.33 4.38 20.63
CA ALA A 47 -8.20 3.84 21.40
C ALA A 47 -7.60 2.55 20.82
N TRP A 48 -8.45 1.66 20.27
CA TRP A 48 -7.99 0.43 19.63
C TRP A 48 -7.14 0.73 18.39
N LEU A 49 -7.54 1.68 17.55
CA LEU A 49 -6.81 2.05 16.33
C LEU A 49 -5.45 2.63 16.69
N ARG A 50 -5.38 3.52 17.68
CA ARG A 50 -4.12 4.07 18.18
C ARG A 50 -3.18 2.97 18.66
N SER A 51 -3.68 2.01 19.44
CA SER A 51 -2.85 0.89 19.92
C SER A 51 -2.33 0.00 18.78
N THR A 52 -3.19 -0.30 17.79
CA THR A 52 -2.82 -1.08 16.61
C THR A 52 -1.80 -0.34 15.76
N THR A 53 -2.00 0.95 15.51
CA THR A 53 -1.06 1.80 14.77
C THR A 53 0.30 1.83 15.44
N VAL A 54 0.37 2.09 16.76
CA VAL A 54 1.64 2.11 17.50
C VAL A 54 2.35 0.76 17.43
N GLN A 55 1.61 -0.34 17.60
CA GLN A 55 2.18 -1.68 17.53
C GLN A 55 2.73 -1.98 16.14
N LEU A 56 1.94 -1.74 15.09
CA LEU A 56 2.35 -1.98 13.71
C LEU A 56 3.54 -1.10 13.32
N ASP A 57 3.49 0.19 13.62
CA ASP A 57 4.58 1.11 13.29
C ASP A 57 5.88 0.69 14.01
N THR A 58 5.80 0.30 15.29
CA THR A 58 6.96 -0.17 16.05
C THR A 58 7.54 -1.48 15.50
N MET A 59 6.71 -2.42 15.01
CA MET A 59 7.20 -3.66 14.37
C MET A 59 8.09 -3.40 13.15
N PHE A 60 7.89 -2.26 12.47
CA PHE A 60 8.66 -1.88 11.27
C PHE A 60 9.69 -0.78 11.53
N GLY A 61 10.01 -0.46 12.81
CA GLY A 61 11.01 0.55 13.15
C GLY A 61 10.51 2.00 13.12
N GLN A 62 9.20 2.19 13.29
CA GLN A 62 8.52 3.49 13.39
C GLN A 62 8.56 4.39 12.14
N PRO A 63 8.36 3.84 10.91
CA PRO A 63 8.44 4.62 9.69
C PRO A 63 7.38 5.74 9.62
N VAL A 64 6.18 5.55 10.16
CA VAL A 64 5.14 6.59 10.14
C VAL A 64 5.47 7.68 11.14
N TRP A 65 5.82 7.30 12.38
CA TRP A 65 6.21 8.26 13.43
C TRP A 65 7.35 9.17 12.99
N THR A 66 8.40 8.60 12.37
CA THR A 66 9.56 9.38 11.90
C THR A 66 9.21 10.41 10.82
N ILE A 67 8.14 10.18 10.05
CA ILE A 67 7.65 11.13 9.03
C ILE A 67 6.76 12.21 9.65
N ILE A 68 5.85 11.85 10.57
CA ILE A 68 4.86 12.79 11.12
C ILE A 68 5.38 13.60 12.31
N ALA A 69 6.40 13.10 13.01
CA ALA A 69 7.07 13.76 14.14
C ALA A 69 8.59 13.84 13.90
N PRO A 70 9.03 14.56 12.85
CA PRO A 70 10.44 14.76 12.58
C PRO A 70 11.11 15.59 13.70
N LYS A 71 12.37 15.28 13.99
CA LYS A 71 13.20 16.03 14.95
C LYS A 71 13.60 17.39 14.41
#